data_AF-C9JZ04-F1
#
_entry.id   AF-C9JZ04-F1
#
_cell.length_a   1.000
_cell.length_b   1.000
_cell.length_c   1.000
_cell.angle_alpha   90.00
_cell.angle_beta   90.00
_cell.angle_gamma   90.00
#
_symmetry.space_group_name_H-M   'P 1'
#
loop_
_entity.id
_entity.type
_entity.pdbx_description
1 polymer ?
#
loop_
_entity_poly.entity_id
_entity_poly.type
_entity_poly.pdbx_seq_one_letter_code
_entity_poly.pdbx_strand_id
1 'polypeptide(L)'
;MFPVAPKPQDSSQPSDRLMTEKQQEEAEWESINVLLMMHGLKPLSLVKRTDLKDLIIFDKQSSQRMRQNLKLLVEETSCQQNMIQELIETNQQLRNELQLEQSRAANQEQRANDLE
;
A
#
# COMPACT_ATOMS: atom_id res chain seq x y z
N MET A 1 6.55 32.25 61.39
CA MET A 1 6.84 31.32 60.27
C MET A 1 5.51 30.83 59.74
N PHE A 2 5.14 31.22 58.52
CA PHE A 2 3.97 30.68 57.82
C PHE A 2 4.47 29.76 56.69
N PRO A 3 3.83 28.61 56.44
CA PRO A 3 4.29 27.69 55.41
C PRO A 3 3.98 28.28 54.03
N VAL A 4 5.00 28.23 53.17
CA VAL A 4 4.92 28.58 51.75
C VAL A 4 3.99 27.58 51.07
N ALA A 5 2.90 28.06 50.46
CA ALA A 5 2.04 27.24 49.62
C ALA A 5 2.80 26.87 48.32
N PRO A 6 2.76 25.62 47.84
CA PRO A 6 3.31 25.28 46.55
C PRO A 6 2.42 25.87 45.45
N LYS A 7 3.04 26.59 44.50
CA LYS A 7 2.37 27.03 43.27
C LYS A 7 1.85 25.80 42.49
N PRO A 8 0.65 25.86 41.88
CA PRO A 8 0.23 24.85 40.92
C PRO A 8 1.14 24.93 39.69
N GLN A 9 1.93 23.87 39.47
CA GLN A 9 2.54 23.60 38.17
C GLN A 9 1.43 23.07 37.27
N ASP A 10 0.74 23.97 36.59
CA ASP A 10 -0.25 23.60 35.58
C ASP A 10 0.31 23.82 34.17
N SER A 11 0.13 22.76 33.37
CA SER A 11 -0.34 22.85 31.98
C SER A 11 0.65 23.20 30.87
N SER A 12 1.48 22.23 30.48
CA SER A 12 2.07 22.19 29.11
C SER A 12 2.01 20.82 28.42
N GLN A 13 1.71 19.72 29.11
CA GLN A 13 1.83 18.37 28.55
C GLN A 13 0.92 18.01 27.34
N PRO A 14 -0.36 18.43 27.26
CA PRO A 14 -1.22 17.94 26.18
C PRO A 14 -0.88 18.56 24.81
N SER A 15 -0.47 19.83 24.78
CA SER A 15 -0.16 20.54 23.54
C SER A 15 1.12 20.05 22.85
N ASP A 16 2.14 19.68 23.64
CA ASP A 16 3.41 19.18 23.10
C ASP A 16 3.26 17.77 22.51
N ARG A 17 2.39 16.95 23.10
CA ARG A 17 2.07 15.62 22.58
C ARG A 17 1.32 15.69 21.24
N LEU A 18 0.30 16.54 21.14
CA LEU A 18 -0.47 16.77 19.90
C LEU A 18 0.40 17.30 18.76
N MET A 19 1.31 18.23 19.05
CA MET A 19 2.30 18.72 18.08
C MET A 19 3.16 17.58 17.51
N THR A 20 3.55 16.63 18.35
CA THR A 20 4.39 15.49 17.95
C THR A 20 3.62 14.53 17.04
N GLU A 21 2.35 14.24 17.36
CA GLU A 21 1.49 13.37 16.56
C GLU A 21 1.21 13.96 15.17
N LYS A 22 0.95 15.27 15.09
CA LYS A 22 0.77 15.95 13.80
C LYS A 22 2.02 15.90 12.92
N GLN A 23 3.19 16.18 13.50
CA GLN A 23 4.45 16.16 12.74
C GLN A 23 4.74 14.76 12.18
N GLN A 24 4.43 13.73 12.96
CA GLN A 24 4.53 12.35 12.52
C GLN A 24 3.58 12.07 11.34
N GLU A 25 2.32 12.48 11.41
CA GLU A 25 1.36 12.31 10.31
C GLU A 25 1.80 13.08 9.05
N GLU A 26 2.33 14.30 9.18
CA GLU A 26 2.89 15.06 8.04
C GLU A 26 4.06 14.32 7.36
N ALA A 27 4.92 13.66 8.14
CA ALA A 27 6.02 12.84 7.61
C ALA A 27 5.54 11.55 6.92
N GLU A 28 4.47 10.94 7.43
CA GLU A 28 3.82 9.79 6.79
C GLU A 28 3.21 10.19 5.44
N TRP A 29 2.57 11.35 5.34
CA TRP A 29 2.08 11.88 4.07
C TRP A 29 3.19 12.16 3.06
N GLU A 30 4.36 12.63 3.51
CA GLU A 30 5.52 12.80 2.62
C GLU A 30 6.03 11.43 2.11
N SER A 31 6.07 10.42 2.98
CA SER A 31 6.44 9.06 2.59
C SER A 31 5.45 8.47 1.56
N ILE A 32 4.14 8.73 1.73
CA ILE A 32 3.11 8.35 0.76
C ILE A 32 3.33 9.07 -0.58
N ASN A 33 3.68 10.35 -0.57
CA ASN A 33 3.96 11.11 -1.80
C ASN A 33 5.14 10.52 -2.57
N VAL A 34 6.20 10.08 -1.87
CA VAL A 34 7.32 9.37 -2.52
C VAL A 34 6.81 8.11 -3.23
N LEU A 35 5.98 7.30 -2.57
CA LEU A 35 5.40 6.10 -3.19
C LEU A 35 4.52 6.45 -4.39
N LEU A 36 3.64 7.44 -4.27
CA LEU A 36 2.80 7.89 -5.39
C LEU A 36 3.66 8.26 -6.60
N MET A 37 4.72 9.05 -6.40
CA MET A 37 5.61 9.45 -7.49
C MET A 37 6.39 8.27 -8.09
N MET A 38 6.86 7.33 -7.27
CA MET A 38 7.51 6.10 -7.75
C MET A 38 6.60 5.28 -8.67
N HIS A 39 5.29 5.32 -8.44
CA HIS A 39 4.27 4.67 -9.26
C HIS A 39 3.67 5.60 -10.33
N GLY A 40 4.30 6.75 -10.63
CA GLY A 40 3.85 7.68 -11.68
C GLY A 40 2.59 8.47 -11.35
N LEU A 41 2.12 8.42 -10.11
CA LEU A 41 0.96 9.15 -9.62
C LEU A 41 1.36 10.55 -9.12
N LYS A 42 0.39 11.47 -9.13
CA LYS A 42 0.63 12.85 -8.70
C LYS A 42 0.65 12.93 -7.18
N PRO A 43 1.61 13.66 -6.57
CA PRO A 43 1.66 13.83 -5.13
C PRO A 43 0.53 14.74 -4.63
N LEU A 44 0.28 14.65 -3.33
CA LEU A 44 -0.69 15.44 -2.58
C LEU A 44 0.03 16.57 -1.84
N SER A 45 -0.65 17.67 -1.59
CA SER A 45 -0.10 18.83 -0.90
C SER A 45 -0.90 19.18 0.34
N LEU A 46 -0.19 19.32 1.45
CA LEU A 46 -0.74 19.76 2.73
C LEU A 46 -0.77 21.30 2.80
N VAL A 47 -1.84 21.83 3.37
CA VAL A 47 -2.02 23.26 3.61
C VAL A 47 -1.67 23.57 5.06
N LYS A 48 -0.64 24.39 5.25
CA LYS A 48 -0.24 24.86 6.59
C LYS A 48 -1.21 25.92 7.08
N ARG A 49 -1.97 25.60 8.14
CA ARG A 49 -2.93 26.48 8.82
C ARG A 49 -2.58 26.57 10.29
N THR A 50 -2.25 27.78 10.77
CA THR A 50 -1.84 28.02 12.15
C THR A 50 -3.01 28.06 13.13
N ASP A 51 -4.23 28.27 12.63
CA ASP A 51 -5.49 28.30 13.38
C ASP A 51 -6.09 26.91 13.61
N LEU A 52 -5.66 25.90 12.84
CA LEU A 52 -6.14 24.51 12.93
C LEU A 52 -4.97 23.58 13.26
N LYS A 53 -4.49 23.68 14.50
CA LYS A 53 -3.26 23.01 14.93
C LYS A 53 -3.36 21.49 14.94
N ASP A 54 -4.55 20.92 15.18
CA ASP A 54 -4.74 19.48 15.34
C ASP A 54 -5.27 18.77 14.09
N LEU A 55 -5.29 19.45 12.93
CA LEU A 55 -5.83 18.91 11.68
C LEU A 55 -4.77 18.83 10.58
N ILE A 56 -4.82 17.73 9.81
CA ILE A 56 -4.19 17.62 8.49
C ILE A 56 -5.17 18.10 7.43
N ILE A 57 -4.74 19.07 6.63
CA ILE A 57 -5.61 19.75 5.68
C ILE A 57 -5.03 19.65 4.29
N PHE A 58 -5.83 19.17 3.36
CA PHE A 58 -5.52 19.18 1.93
C PHE A 58 -6.24 20.33 1.24
N ASP A 59 -5.61 20.91 0.23
CA ASP A 59 -6.32 21.81 -0.66
C ASP A 59 -7.32 21.03 -1.53
N LYS A 60 -8.24 21.77 -2.17
CA LYS A 60 -9.27 21.16 -3.03
C LYS A 60 -8.65 20.29 -4.13
N GLN A 61 -7.52 20.71 -4.70
CA GLN A 61 -6.86 19.97 -5.77
C GLN A 61 -6.26 18.66 -5.26
N SER A 62 -5.57 18.67 -4.13
CA SER A 62 -5.01 17.46 -3.53
C SER A 62 -6.11 16.50 -3.09
N SER A 63 -7.21 17.01 -2.54
CA SER A 63 -8.39 16.18 -2.25
C SER A 63 -8.96 15.50 -3.52
N GLN A 64 -9.00 16.22 -4.65
CA GLN A 64 -9.41 15.64 -5.94
C GLN A 64 -8.40 14.60 -6.44
N ARG A 65 -7.10 14.90 -6.41
CA ARG A 65 -6.03 13.97 -6.78
C ARG A 65 -6.04 12.72 -5.91
N MET A 66 -6.27 12.85 -4.62
CA MET A 66 -6.37 11.72 -3.70
C MET A 66 -7.49 10.76 -4.13
N ARG A 67 -8.68 11.27 -4.47
CA ARG A 67 -9.77 10.42 -4.99
C ARG A 67 -9.39 9.75 -6.32
N GLN A 68 -8.70 10.45 -7.21
CA GLN A 68 -8.25 9.91 -8.49
C GLN A 68 -7.19 8.81 -8.30
N ASN A 69 -6.17 9.07 -7.47
CA ASN A 69 -5.12 8.11 -7.15
C ASN A 69 -5.71 6.87 -6.50
N LEU A 70 -6.61 7.01 -5.52
CA LEU A 70 -7.27 5.87 -4.87
C LEU A 70 -8.09 5.05 -5.87
N LYS A 71 -8.86 5.72 -6.76
CA LYS A 71 -9.63 5.03 -7.79
C LYS A 71 -8.71 4.23 -8.72
N LEU A 72 -7.65 4.85 -9.22
CA LEU A 72 -6.69 4.20 -10.11
C LEU A 72 -6.00 3.01 -9.42
N LEU A 73 -5.54 3.17 -8.18
CA LEU A 73 -4.91 2.09 -7.42
C LEU A 73 -5.85 0.90 -7.23
N VAL A 74 -7.13 1.13 -6.94
CA VAL A 74 -8.13 0.04 -6.81
C VAL A 74 -8.38 -0.66 -8.15
N GLU A 75 -8.53 0.11 -9.24
CA GLU A 75 -8.73 -0.44 -10.59
C GLU A 75 -7.51 -1.25 -11.05
N GLU A 76 -6.30 -0.73 -10.83
CA GLU A 76 -5.04 -1.39 -11.17
C GLU A 76 -4.83 -2.66 -10.34
N THR A 77 -5.10 -2.62 -9.03
CA THR A 77 -5.01 -3.80 -8.16
C THR A 77 -5.96 -4.90 -8.64
N SER A 78 -7.19 -4.56 -9.01
CA SER A 78 -8.14 -5.52 -9.56
C SER A 78 -7.65 -6.13 -10.88
N CYS A 79 -7.09 -5.31 -11.78
CA CYS A 79 -6.51 -5.79 -13.03
C CYS A 79 -5.34 -6.76 -12.78
N GLN A 80 -4.44 -6.41 -11.85
CA GLN A 80 -3.30 -7.25 -11.50
C GLN A 80 -3.74 -8.59 -10.88
N GLN A 81 -4.75 -8.58 -10.01
CA GLN A 81 -5.31 -9.80 -9.43
C GLN A 81 -5.91 -10.73 -10.49
N ASN A 82 -6.64 -10.18 -11.47
CA ASN A 82 -7.17 -10.97 -12.58
C ASN A 82 -6.04 -11.60 -13.41
N MET A 83 -5.01 -10.83 -13.75
CA MET A 83 -3.85 -11.35 -14.48
C MET A 83 -3.12 -12.45 -13.71
N ILE A 84 -2.94 -12.29 -12.39
CA ILE A 84 -2.34 -13.34 -11.54
C ILE A 84 -3.20 -14.62 -11.59
N GLN A 85 -4.52 -14.49 -11.52
CA GLN A 85 -5.44 -15.63 -11.58
C GLN A 85 -5.33 -16.36 -12.94
N GLU A 86 -5.34 -15.61 -14.05
CA GLU A 86 -5.18 -16.18 -15.40
C GLU A 86 -3.82 -16.89 -15.57
N LEU A 87 -2.75 -16.32 -15.01
CA LEU A 87 -1.42 -16.94 -15.02
C LEU A 87 -1.38 -18.25 -14.22
N ILE A 88 -2.04 -18.29 -13.06
CA ILE A 88 -2.15 -19.51 -12.24
C ILE A 88 -2.89 -20.61 -13.02
N GLU A 89 -4.02 -20.26 -13.64
CA GLU A 89 -4.83 -21.21 -14.42
C GLU A 89 -4.06 -21.74 -15.63
N THR A 90 -3.41 -20.84 -16.37
CA THR A 90 -2.56 -21.22 -17.52
C THR A 90 -1.41 -22.12 -17.08
N ASN A 91 -0.74 -21.82 -15.96
CA ASN A 91 0.35 -22.64 -15.45
C ASN A 91 -0.15 -24.04 -15.06
N GLN A 92 -1.33 -24.14 -14.45
CA GLN A 92 -1.93 -25.42 -14.11
C GLN A 92 -2.27 -26.24 -15.35
N GLN A 93 -2.82 -25.60 -16.39
CA GLN A 93 -3.09 -26.27 -17.66
C GLN A 93 -1.79 -26.81 -18.29
N LEU A 94 -0.74 -25.99 -18.37
CA LEU A 94 0.56 -26.41 -18.91
C LEU A 94 1.18 -27.58 -18.14
N ARG A 95 1.02 -27.61 -16.81
CA ARG A 95 1.48 -28.76 -15.99
C ARG A 95 0.73 -30.04 -16.33
N ASN A 96 -0.59 -29.96 -16.52
CA ASN A 96 -1.41 -31.11 -16.88
C ASN A 96 -1.04 -31.64 -18.28
N GLU A 97 -0.83 -30.74 -19.24
CA GLU A 97 -0.38 -31.08 -20.60
C GLU A 97 1.01 -31.75 -20.59
N LEU A 98 1.95 -31.20 -19.82
CA LEU A 98 3.28 -31.79 -19.65
C LEU A 98 3.22 -33.21 -19.09
N GLN A 99 2.41 -33.43 -18.04
CA GLN A 99 2.24 -34.76 -17.44
C GLN A 99 1.61 -35.77 -18.42
N LEU A 100 0.65 -35.31 -19.23
CA LEU A 100 0.03 -36.13 -20.26
C LEU A 100 1.06 -36.54 -21.33
N GLU A 101 1.87 -35.59 -21.81
CA GLU A 101 2.92 -35.88 -22.79
C GLU A 101 4.00 -36.81 -22.22
N GLN A 102 4.42 -36.62 -20.98
CA GLN A 102 5.35 -37.56 -20.31
C GLN A 102 4.79 -38.98 -20.23
N SER A 103 3.50 -39.11 -19.92
CA SER A 103 2.82 -40.41 -19.88
C SER A 103 2.76 -41.06 -21.26
N ARG A 104 2.52 -40.27 -22.32
CA ARG A 104 2.52 -40.74 -23.71
C ARG A 104 3.90 -41.19 -24.14
N ALA A 105 4.94 -40.40 -23.83
CA ALA A 105 6.33 -40.74 -24.14
C ALA A 105 6.75 -42.04 -23.45
N ALA A 106 6.46 -42.20 -22.15
CA ALA A 106 6.76 -43.42 -21.41
C ALA A 106 6.06 -44.66 -21.99
N ASN A 107 4.79 -44.53 -22.41
CA ASN A 107 4.06 -45.61 -23.05
C ASN A 107 4.65 -45.98 -24.43
N GLN A 108 5.15 -45.01 -25.19
CA GLN A 108 5.80 -45.26 -26.47
C GLN A 108 7.16 -45.93 -26.29
N GLU A 109 7.94 -45.49 -25.31
CA GLU A 109 9.22 -46.09 -24.93
C GLU A 109 9.04 -47.55 -24.52
N GLN A 110 8.07 -47.86 -23.66
CA GLN A 110 7.76 -49.24 -23.28
C GLN A 110 7.41 -50.11 -24.49
N ARG A 111 6.54 -49.62 -25.38
CA ARG A 111 6.18 -50.38 -26.59
C ARG A 111 7.35 -50.60 -27.54
N ALA A 112 8.26 -49.64 -27.64
CA ALA A 112 9.46 -49.78 -28.47
C ALA A 112 10.37 -50.87 -27.89
N ASN A 113 10.59 -50.87 -26.58
CA ASN A 113 11.39 -51.87 -25.88
C ASN A 113 10.78 -53.28 -25.96
N ASP A 114 9.45 -53.41 -25.95
CA ASP A 114 8.76 -54.72 -26.08
C ASP A 114 8.86 -55.32 -27.50
N LEU A 115 9.28 -54.53 -28.50
CA LEU A 115 9.41 -54.93 -29.91
C LEU A 115 10.85 -55.21 -30.34
N GLU A 116 11.85 -54.93 -29.48
CA GLU A 116 13.26 -55.32 -29.65
C GLU A 116 13.53 -56.73 -29.09
#